data_AF-A0A8X6WGY2-F1
#
_entry.id   AF-A0A8X6WGY2-F1
#
_cell.length_a   1.000
_cell.length_b   1.000
_cell.length_c   1.000
_cell.angle_alpha   90.00
_cell.angle_beta   90.00
_cell.angle_gamma   90.00
#
_symmetry.space_group_name_H-M   'P 1'
#
loop_
_entity.id
_entity.type
_entity.pdbx_description
1 polymer ?
#
loop_
_entity_poly.entity_id
_entity_poly.type
_entity_poly.pdbx_seq_one_letter_code
_entity_poly.pdbx_strand_id
1 'polypeptide(L)'
;MHYLRVFFINVGSLSNFSFYAHPCFVLSQATSHVQVLEKRIVQIEKINVELKTKVEEVTVILDNTQRDLRNKVADLQKAQHENENLRNQIAALTRENKKLTDNLGALHFKYDQARRRFVEWAQNEIAVVPDFHKRILFSDEAHFWLNGYVNKQNCRIWSVANPQVYVETPLHPEKLTVWCALWAGGIIGPYFFKNDEGHNVTVNGDRYRAILTNFFIPELNNHDVQELWFQQDGATSHTARATIDLLKDTFGDRLISRFGLVNWPPRSCDLTTLDYFLWGYVKSLVYADKPQTLDHLEDNIHRVIVDIRPQMLEKIIENWTSRLDNIRASRGSHMPEIIFKM
;
A
#
# COMPACT_ATOMS: atom_id res chain seq x y z
N MET A 1 35.88 -10.82 -92.65
CA MET A 1 36.86 -11.89 -92.98
C MET A 1 36.10 -13.11 -93.49
N HIS A 2 36.62 -13.68 -94.57
CA HIS A 2 35.99 -14.64 -95.49
C HIS A 2 35.26 -15.86 -94.88
N TYR A 3 34.08 -16.13 -95.44
CA TYR A 3 33.64 -17.48 -95.77
C TYR A 3 34.39 -17.96 -97.02
N LEU A 4 34.76 -19.25 -97.09
CA LEU A 4 34.49 -20.20 -98.19
C LEU A 4 35.41 -21.42 -98.05
N ARG A 5 34.81 -22.60 -97.82
CA ARG A 5 35.42 -23.88 -98.17
C ARG A 5 34.60 -24.45 -99.32
N VAL A 6 35.17 -24.37 -100.51
CA VAL A 6 34.64 -24.91 -101.77
C VAL A 6 34.76 -26.42 -101.74
N PHE A 7 33.65 -27.14 -101.92
CA PHE A 7 33.68 -28.56 -102.30
C PHE A 7 33.29 -28.66 -103.78
N PHE A 8 34.26 -29.10 -104.58
CA PHE A 8 34.11 -29.48 -105.97
C PHE A 8 33.24 -30.74 -106.07
N ILE A 9 32.24 -30.73 -106.95
CA ILE A 9 31.67 -31.97 -107.48
C ILE A 9 32.00 -32.04 -108.97
N ASN A 10 32.71 -33.13 -109.28
CA ASN A 10 33.23 -33.54 -110.57
C ASN A 10 32.10 -34.02 -111.48
N VAL A 11 32.05 -33.52 -112.72
CA VAL A 11 31.04 -33.89 -113.72
C VAL A 11 31.48 -35.20 -114.38
N GLY A 12 30.93 -36.32 -113.89
CA GLY A 12 31.13 -37.66 -114.45
C GLY A 12 29.82 -38.23 -114.99
N SER A 13 29.65 -38.11 -116.30
CA SER A 13 29.06 -39.09 -117.23
C SER A 13 28.04 -40.12 -116.68
N LEU A 14 26.79 -39.95 -117.13
CA LEU A 14 25.91 -41.00 -117.66
C LEU A 14 25.93 -42.36 -116.94
N SER A 15 24.85 -42.66 -116.22
CA SER A 15 23.85 -43.64 -116.66
C SER A 15 23.02 -44.14 -115.48
N ASN A 16 21.71 -44.24 -115.72
CA ASN A 16 20.78 -45.16 -115.08
C ASN A 16 20.89 -45.31 -113.56
N PHE A 17 20.08 -44.58 -112.81
CA PHE A 17 19.31 -45.22 -111.75
C PHE A 17 18.00 -44.47 -111.52
N SER A 18 16.92 -45.16 -111.87
CA SER A 18 15.55 -44.84 -111.48
C SER A 18 15.47 -44.65 -109.97
N PHE A 19 15.24 -43.41 -109.52
CA PHE A 19 14.52 -43.13 -108.27
C PHE A 19 13.82 -41.78 -108.42
N TYR A 20 12.61 -41.81 -109.00
CA TYR A 20 11.63 -40.74 -108.82
C TYR A 20 11.21 -40.70 -107.34
N ALA A 21 12.06 -40.16 -106.45
CA ALA A 21 11.71 -39.90 -105.05
C ALA A 21 12.65 -38.97 -104.25
N HIS A 22 13.56 -38.18 -104.86
CA HIS A 22 14.59 -37.45 -104.08
C HIS A 22 14.36 -35.97 -103.76
N PRO A 23 13.82 -35.11 -104.65
CA PRO A 23 13.50 -33.73 -104.28
C PRO A 23 12.35 -33.65 -103.27
N CYS A 24 11.36 -34.53 -103.44
CA CYS A 24 10.14 -34.56 -102.62
C CYS A 24 10.42 -35.04 -101.18
N PHE A 25 11.37 -35.96 -100.97
CA PHE A 25 11.73 -36.46 -99.64
C PHE A 25 12.54 -35.44 -98.82
N VAL A 26 13.51 -34.76 -99.44
CA VAL A 26 14.31 -33.70 -98.77
C VAL A 26 13.44 -32.48 -98.47
N LEU A 27 12.55 -32.09 -99.39
CA LEU A 27 11.55 -31.06 -99.14
C LEU A 27 10.59 -31.47 -98.02
N SER A 28 10.11 -32.71 -98.01
CA SER A 28 9.24 -33.23 -96.94
C SER A 28 9.91 -33.21 -95.56
N GLN A 29 11.19 -33.61 -95.47
CA GLN A 29 11.94 -33.59 -94.21
C GLN A 29 12.23 -32.16 -93.73
N ALA A 30 12.57 -31.24 -94.65
CA ALA A 30 12.73 -29.82 -94.35
C ALA A 30 11.41 -29.18 -93.89
N THR A 31 10.29 -29.45 -94.57
CA THR A 31 8.95 -29.00 -94.18
C THR A 31 8.56 -29.54 -92.80
N SER A 32 8.85 -30.80 -92.50
CA SER A 32 8.60 -31.38 -91.17
C SER A 32 9.43 -30.68 -90.08
N HIS A 33 10.68 -30.31 -90.37
CA HIS A 33 11.54 -29.60 -89.42
C HIS A 33 11.06 -28.16 -89.20
N VAL A 34 10.63 -27.46 -90.26
CA VAL A 34 10.01 -26.14 -90.17
C VAL A 34 8.75 -26.19 -89.31
N GLN A 35 7.86 -27.17 -89.50
CA GLN A 35 6.66 -27.35 -88.67
C GLN A 35 6.99 -27.60 -87.18
N VAL A 36 8.08 -28.32 -86.88
CA VAL A 36 8.54 -28.53 -85.49
C VAL A 36 9.10 -27.23 -84.90
N LEU A 37 9.85 -26.46 -85.67
CA LEU A 37 10.37 -25.15 -85.24
C LEU A 37 9.25 -24.14 -85.02
N GLU A 38 8.25 -24.08 -85.91
CA GLU A 38 7.05 -23.25 -85.75
C GLU A 38 6.29 -23.60 -84.46
N LYS A 39 6.09 -24.89 -84.16
CA LYS A 39 5.48 -25.33 -82.90
C LYS A 39 6.29 -24.92 -81.67
N ARG A 40 7.63 -24.99 -81.75
CA ARG A 40 8.52 -24.55 -80.67
C ARG A 40 8.50 -23.03 -80.49
N ILE A 41 8.42 -22.26 -81.57
CA ILE A 41 8.28 -20.79 -81.52
C ILE A 41 7.00 -20.41 -80.78
N VAL A 42 5.85 -20.99 -81.15
CA VAL A 42 4.57 -20.74 -80.49
C VAL A 42 4.61 -21.14 -78.99
N GLN A 43 5.27 -22.24 -78.66
CA GLN A 43 5.44 -22.66 -77.26
C GLN A 43 6.31 -21.66 -76.47
N ILE A 44 7.40 -21.18 -77.05
CA ILE A 44 8.28 -20.17 -76.45
C ILE A 44 7.53 -18.84 -76.28
N GLU A 45 6.74 -18.42 -77.26
CA GLU A 45 5.90 -17.22 -77.18
C GLU A 45 4.90 -17.32 -76.02
N LYS A 46 4.24 -18.47 -75.87
CA LYS A 46 3.31 -18.71 -74.75
C LYS A 46 4.02 -18.63 -73.40
N ILE A 47 5.20 -19.25 -73.28
CA ILE A 47 6.01 -19.18 -72.06
C ILE A 47 6.47 -17.74 -71.79
N ASN A 48 6.85 -16.98 -72.82
CA ASN A 48 7.26 -15.58 -72.68
C ASN A 48 6.13 -14.69 -72.16
N VAL A 49 4.89 -14.88 -72.65
CA VAL A 49 3.73 -14.16 -72.14
C VAL A 49 3.49 -14.51 -70.67
N GLU A 50 3.53 -15.80 -70.31
CA GLU A 50 3.37 -16.26 -68.93
C GLU A 50 4.45 -15.70 -68.00
N LEU A 51 5.71 -15.72 -68.42
CA LEU A 51 6.82 -15.13 -67.67
C LEU A 51 6.65 -13.63 -67.49
N LYS A 52 6.17 -12.91 -68.52
CA LYS A 52 5.93 -11.47 -68.44
C LYS A 52 4.84 -11.14 -67.41
N THR A 53 3.73 -11.90 -67.41
CA THR A 53 2.66 -11.75 -66.40
C THR A 53 3.18 -12.05 -65.00
N LYS A 54 3.96 -13.12 -64.81
CA LYS A 54 4.56 -13.45 -63.51
C LYS A 54 5.53 -12.38 -63.02
N VAL A 55 6.29 -11.75 -63.92
CA VAL A 55 7.16 -10.63 -63.56
C VAL A 55 6.33 -9.45 -63.06
N GLU A 56 5.26 -9.08 -63.76
CA GLU A 56 4.36 -7.98 -63.35
C GLU A 56 3.70 -8.26 -61.98
N GLU A 57 3.20 -9.49 -61.75
CA GLU A 57 2.64 -9.91 -60.46
C GLU A 57 3.67 -9.79 -59.32
N VAL A 58 4.88 -10.31 -59.53
CA VAL A 58 5.96 -10.26 -58.53
C VAL A 58 6.39 -8.82 -58.24
N THR A 59 6.44 -7.95 -59.26
CA THR A 59 6.75 -6.53 -59.07
C THR A 59 5.70 -5.84 -58.19
N VAL A 60 4.40 -6.09 -58.41
CA VAL A 60 3.34 -5.52 -57.58
C VAL A 60 3.43 -6.00 -56.13
N ILE A 61 3.70 -7.29 -55.92
CA ILE A 61 3.88 -7.85 -54.56
C ILE A 61 5.10 -7.23 -53.88
N LEU A 62 6.20 -7.06 -54.61
CA LEU A 62 7.42 -6.43 -54.09
C LEU A 62 7.15 -4.99 -53.64
N ASP A 63 6.48 -4.19 -54.46
CA ASP A 63 6.17 -2.79 -54.14
C ASP A 63 5.25 -2.66 -52.92
N ASN A 64 4.23 -3.52 -52.82
CA ASN A 64 3.35 -3.56 -51.65
C ASN A 64 4.13 -3.96 -50.38
N THR A 65 4.97 -5.00 -50.46
CA THR A 65 5.80 -5.45 -49.34
C THR A 65 6.79 -4.38 -48.89
N GLN A 66 7.39 -3.64 -49.83
CA GLN A 66 8.27 -2.52 -49.52
C GLN A 66 7.54 -1.38 -48.82
N ARG A 67 6.29 -1.08 -49.21
CA ARG A 67 5.45 -0.07 -48.54
C ARG A 67 5.12 -0.50 -47.11
N ASP A 68 4.70 -1.75 -46.93
CA ASP A 68 4.39 -2.29 -45.60
C ASP A 68 5.62 -2.31 -44.70
N LEU A 69 6.79 -2.67 -45.24
CA LEU A 69 8.06 -2.60 -44.51
C LEU A 69 8.36 -1.17 -44.03
N ARG A 70 8.17 -0.15 -44.88
CA ARG A 70 8.36 1.26 -44.48
C ARG A 70 7.41 1.67 -43.36
N ASN A 71 6.15 1.27 -43.42
CA ASN A 71 5.17 1.53 -42.36
C ASN A 71 5.58 0.85 -41.05
N LYS A 72 5.99 -0.43 -41.10
CA LYS A 72 6.47 -1.16 -39.92
C LYS A 72 7.72 -0.56 -39.30
N VAL A 73 8.64 -0.03 -40.12
CA VAL A 73 9.82 0.69 -39.61
C VAL A 73 9.41 1.96 -38.86
N ALA A 74 8.44 2.72 -39.38
CA ALA A 74 7.94 3.92 -38.70
C ALA A 74 7.24 3.59 -37.38
N ASP A 75 6.40 2.54 -37.36
CA ASP A 75 5.75 2.06 -36.13
C ASP A 75 6.77 1.61 -35.07
N LEU A 76 7.81 0.88 -35.49
CA LEU A 76 8.89 0.44 -34.61
C LEU A 76 9.67 1.63 -34.02
N GLN A 77 9.96 2.67 -34.81
CA GLN A 77 10.61 3.89 -34.32
C GLN A 77 9.76 4.59 -33.26
N LYS A 78 8.44 4.69 -33.48
CA LYS A 78 7.51 5.26 -32.49
C LYS A 78 7.49 4.44 -31.19
N ALA A 79 7.40 3.12 -31.30
CA ALA A 79 7.43 2.23 -30.15
C ALA A 79 8.78 2.28 -29.40
N GLN A 80 9.89 2.46 -30.12
CA GLN A 80 11.21 2.63 -29.51
C GLN A 80 11.28 3.93 -28.69
N HIS A 81 10.78 5.04 -29.23
CA HIS A 81 10.73 6.32 -28.51
C HIS A 81 9.82 6.23 -27.27
N GLU A 82 8.66 5.58 -27.39
CA GLU A 82 7.77 5.34 -26.25
C GLU A 82 8.44 4.47 -25.17
N ASN A 83 9.15 3.41 -25.57
CA ASN A 83 9.93 2.59 -24.64
C ASN A 83 11.02 3.39 -23.91
N GLU A 84 11.70 4.31 -24.60
CA GLU A 84 12.70 5.18 -23.99
C GLU A 84 12.05 6.13 -22.96
N ASN A 85 10.90 6.72 -23.32
CA ASN A 85 10.12 7.56 -22.41
C ASN A 85 9.68 6.78 -21.15
N LEU A 86 9.16 5.56 -21.32
CA LEU A 86 8.76 4.69 -20.21
C LEU A 86 9.96 4.31 -19.34
N ARG A 87 11.12 3.99 -19.93
CA ARG A 87 12.36 3.72 -19.18
C ARG A 87 12.80 4.92 -18.34
N ASN A 88 12.73 6.12 -18.89
CA ASN A 88 13.03 7.35 -18.17
C ASN A 88 12.05 7.59 -17.00
N GLN A 89 10.76 7.31 -17.20
CA GLN A 89 9.75 7.40 -16.15
C GLN A 89 10.00 6.38 -15.03
N ILE A 90 10.32 5.12 -15.36
CA ILE A 90 10.68 4.09 -14.37
C ILE A 90 11.91 4.54 -13.56
N ALA A 91 12.93 5.09 -14.22
CA ALA A 91 14.12 5.60 -13.53
C ALA A 91 13.81 6.78 -12.60
N ALA A 92 12.87 7.67 -12.98
CA ALA A 92 12.39 8.75 -12.12
C ALA A 92 11.65 8.21 -10.89
N LEU A 93 10.66 7.34 -11.09
CA LEU A 93 9.89 6.73 -10.00
C LEU A 93 10.76 5.89 -9.06
N THR A 94 11.77 5.20 -9.59
CA THR A 94 12.72 4.43 -8.77
C THR A 94 13.52 5.34 -7.84
N ARG A 95 13.97 6.50 -8.33
CA ARG A 95 14.67 7.50 -7.50
C ARG A 95 13.76 8.08 -6.44
N GLU A 96 12.50 8.36 -6.79
CA GLU A 96 11.50 8.85 -5.84
C GLU A 96 11.19 7.82 -4.74
N ASN A 97 10.96 6.56 -5.11
CA ASN A 97 10.74 5.48 -4.15
C ASN A 97 11.92 5.29 -3.19
N LYS A 98 13.16 5.39 -3.70
CA LYS A 98 14.35 5.36 -2.84
C LYS A 98 14.34 6.52 -1.84
N LYS A 99 14.09 7.75 -2.32
CA LYS A 99 13.99 8.94 -1.46
C LYS A 99 12.89 8.79 -0.40
N LEU A 100 11.72 8.27 -0.76
CA LEU A 100 10.61 8.02 0.16
C LEU A 100 10.99 6.97 1.21
N THR A 101 11.69 5.90 0.81
CA THR A 101 12.19 4.85 1.71
C THR A 101 13.20 5.41 2.71
N ASP A 102 14.16 6.20 2.24
CA ASP A 102 15.16 6.84 3.10
C ASP A 102 14.51 7.82 4.09
N ASN A 103 13.54 8.62 3.62
CA ASN A 103 12.76 9.53 4.47
C ASN A 103 11.96 8.77 5.54
N LEU A 104 11.34 7.64 5.18
CA LEU A 104 10.62 6.79 6.12
C LEU A 104 11.56 6.22 7.18
N GLY A 105 12.73 5.73 6.78
CA GLY A 105 13.77 5.26 7.69
C GLY A 105 14.24 6.33 8.68
N ALA A 106 14.50 7.54 8.18
CA ALA A 106 14.88 8.69 9.01
C ALA A 106 13.77 9.08 10.00
N LEU A 107 12.51 8.98 9.58
CA LEU A 107 11.36 9.27 10.44
C LEU A 107 11.19 8.22 11.55
N HIS A 108 11.30 6.93 11.22
CA HIS A 108 11.30 5.85 12.22
C HIS A 108 12.43 6.01 13.24
N PHE A 109 13.63 6.34 12.78
CA PHE A 109 14.75 6.61 13.68
C PHE A 109 14.49 7.76 14.65
N LYS A 110 13.85 8.85 14.19
CA LYS A 110 13.43 9.96 15.07
C LYS A 110 12.40 9.52 16.11
N TYR A 111 11.44 8.66 15.73
CA TYR A 111 10.44 8.14 16.66
C TYR A 111 11.07 7.23 17.73
N ASP A 112 11.93 6.29 17.32
CA ASP A 112 12.62 5.40 18.24
C ASP A 112 13.51 6.19 19.22
N GLN A 113 14.18 7.25 18.75
CA GLN A 113 14.92 8.15 19.63
C GLN A 113 14.03 8.85 20.66
N ALA A 114 12.87 9.38 20.24
CA ALA A 114 11.95 10.04 21.17
C ALA A 114 11.45 9.06 22.24
N ARG A 115 11.12 7.82 21.84
CA ARG A 115 10.72 6.74 22.76
C ARG A 115 11.83 6.40 23.74
N ARG A 116 13.09 6.26 23.29
CA ARG A 116 14.22 6.02 24.19
C ARG A 116 14.42 7.12 25.21
N ARG A 117 14.41 8.38 24.78
CA ARG A 117 14.59 9.52 25.70
C ARG A 117 13.54 9.56 26.79
N PHE A 118 12.28 9.26 26.42
CA PHE A 118 11.20 9.16 27.39
C PHE A 118 11.43 8.00 28.38
N VAL A 119 11.82 6.82 27.88
CA VAL A 119 12.10 5.65 28.72
C VAL A 119 13.26 5.90 29.68
N GLU A 120 14.35 6.50 29.19
CA GLU A 120 15.51 6.88 30.00
C GLU A 120 15.10 7.85 31.12
N TRP A 121 14.32 8.88 30.79
CA TRP A 121 13.78 9.80 31.78
C TRP A 121 12.91 9.06 32.81
N ALA A 122 11.93 8.26 32.38
CA ALA A 122 11.02 7.55 33.28
C ALA A 122 11.76 6.59 34.22
N GLN A 123 12.80 5.91 33.73
CA GLN A 123 13.63 5.03 34.56
C GLN A 123 14.46 5.81 35.59
N ASN A 124 14.97 6.99 35.23
CA ASN A 124 15.66 7.86 36.18
C ASN A 124 14.71 8.33 37.29
N GLU A 125 13.48 8.71 36.94
CA GLU A 125 12.46 9.08 37.95
C GLU A 125 12.12 7.90 38.85
N ILE A 126 11.92 6.69 38.31
CA ILE A 126 11.67 5.47 39.09
C ILE A 126 12.82 5.16 40.06
N ALA A 127 14.07 5.45 39.66
CA ALA A 127 15.24 5.21 40.51
C ALA A 127 15.34 6.21 41.69
N VAL A 128 14.80 7.42 41.53
CA VAL A 128 14.86 8.50 42.53
C VAL A 128 13.62 8.50 43.42
N VAL A 129 12.44 8.29 42.84
CA VAL A 129 11.14 8.36 43.50
C VAL A 129 10.54 6.95 43.59
N PRO A 130 10.44 6.37 44.79
CA PRO A 130 9.76 5.09 44.98
C PRO A 130 8.35 5.10 44.41
N ASP A 131 7.99 4.02 43.72
CA ASP A 131 6.67 3.84 43.11
C ASP A 131 6.25 4.97 42.14
N PHE A 132 7.20 5.67 41.51
CA PHE A 132 6.91 6.76 40.55
C PHE A 132 5.87 6.38 39.48
N HIS A 133 5.97 5.17 38.93
CA HIS A 133 5.04 4.64 37.94
C HIS A 133 3.57 4.57 38.44
N LYS A 134 3.34 4.46 39.76
CA LYS A 134 2.00 4.52 40.38
C LYS A 134 1.46 5.95 40.50
N ARG A 135 2.34 6.94 40.35
CA ARG A 135 2.03 8.37 40.42
C ARG A 135 1.69 8.97 39.04
N ILE A 136 1.58 8.18 37.99
CA ILE A 136 1.23 8.66 36.65
C ILE A 136 -0.25 8.38 36.37
N LEU A 137 -0.98 9.43 36.03
CA LEU A 137 -2.37 9.45 35.62
C LEU A 137 -2.44 9.52 34.10
N PHE A 138 -2.65 8.38 33.46
CA PHE A 138 -2.79 8.29 32.01
C PHE A 138 -4.21 8.69 31.61
N SER A 139 -4.37 9.34 30.45
CA SER A 139 -5.68 9.69 29.90
C SER A 139 -5.75 9.40 28.40
N ASP A 140 -6.95 9.08 27.91
CA ASP A 140 -7.19 8.79 26.49
C ASP A 140 -8.69 8.79 26.15
N GLU A 141 -9.01 8.79 24.86
CA GLU A 141 -10.35 8.62 24.31
C GLU A 141 -10.51 7.34 23.48
N ALA A 142 -11.64 6.67 23.66
CA ALA A 142 -12.04 5.54 22.81
C ALA A 142 -13.43 5.69 22.20
N HIS A 143 -13.57 5.24 20.96
CA HIS A 143 -14.86 5.06 20.31
C HIS A 143 -15.43 3.65 20.54
N PHE A 144 -16.69 3.60 20.95
CA PHE A 144 -17.52 2.40 21.04
C PHE A 144 -18.64 2.52 20.02
N TRP A 145 -18.79 1.53 19.15
CA TRP A 145 -19.74 1.55 18.06
C TRP A 145 -20.85 0.56 18.36
N LEU A 146 -22.11 0.95 18.17
CA LEU A 146 -23.27 0.14 18.57
C LEU A 146 -23.31 -1.21 17.85
N ASN A 147 -22.84 -1.26 16.60
CA ASN A 147 -22.72 -2.49 15.81
C ASN A 147 -21.56 -3.41 16.25
N GLY A 148 -20.87 -3.10 17.35
CA GLY A 148 -19.72 -3.87 17.83
C GLY A 148 -18.45 -3.64 17.02
N TYR A 149 -18.39 -2.63 16.15
CA TYR A 149 -17.17 -2.34 15.40
C TYR A 149 -16.04 -1.94 16.35
N VAL A 150 -14.99 -2.75 16.39
CA VAL A 150 -13.77 -2.48 17.15
C VAL A 150 -12.76 -1.83 16.21
N ASN A 151 -12.47 -0.53 16.42
CA ASN A 151 -11.42 0.16 15.69
C ASN A 151 -10.07 -0.54 15.94
N LYS A 152 -9.51 -1.18 14.91
CA LYS A 152 -8.26 -1.95 14.95
C LYS A 152 -7.03 -1.13 15.35
N GLN A 153 -7.07 0.21 15.25
CA GLN A 153 -5.98 1.09 15.68
C GLN A 153 -6.00 1.41 17.18
N ASN A 154 -7.18 1.55 17.80
CA ASN A 154 -7.32 1.88 19.24
C ASN A 154 -7.63 0.65 20.11
N CYS A 155 -7.94 -0.50 19.52
CA CYS A 155 -8.22 -1.75 20.23
C CYS A 155 -7.61 -2.93 19.49
N ARG A 156 -6.36 -3.22 19.84
CA ARG A 156 -5.69 -4.45 19.41
C ARG A 156 -6.16 -5.60 20.28
N ILE A 157 -7.19 -6.32 19.81
CA ILE A 157 -7.53 -7.64 20.36
C ILE A 157 -6.62 -8.65 19.65
N TRP A 158 -5.85 -9.43 20.42
CA TRP A 158 -4.97 -10.47 19.88
C TRP A 158 -5.68 -11.83 19.88
N SER A 159 -5.66 -12.50 18.72
CA SER A 159 -6.09 -13.89 18.51
C SER A 159 -4.96 -14.65 17.82
N VAL A 160 -4.80 -15.94 18.13
CA VAL A 160 -3.75 -16.81 17.57
C VAL A 160 -3.96 -17.06 16.06
N ALA A 161 -5.18 -16.83 15.55
CA ALA A 161 -5.51 -16.90 14.14
C ALA A 161 -6.32 -15.66 13.70
N ASN A 162 -6.04 -15.18 12.48
CA ASN A 162 -6.80 -14.11 11.82
C ASN A 162 -8.26 -14.58 11.62
N PRO A 163 -9.27 -13.95 12.25
CA PRO A 163 -10.64 -14.47 12.24
C PRO A 163 -11.33 -14.51 10.87
N GLN A 164 -10.77 -13.90 9.80
CA GLN A 164 -11.39 -13.84 8.46
C GLN A 164 -12.87 -13.38 8.49
N VAL A 165 -13.23 -12.54 9.47
CA VAL A 165 -14.59 -12.02 9.59
C VAL A 165 -14.69 -10.74 8.78
N TYR A 166 -15.45 -10.80 7.69
CA TYR A 166 -15.93 -9.62 6.96
C TYR A 166 -17.23 -9.16 7.64
N VAL A 167 -17.24 -7.93 8.15
CA VAL A 167 -18.44 -7.31 8.73
C VAL A 167 -18.88 -6.20 7.78
N GLU A 168 -20.04 -6.37 7.13
CA GLU A 168 -20.69 -5.29 6.41
C GLU A 168 -21.04 -4.17 7.40
N THR A 169 -20.69 -2.93 7.06
CA THR A 169 -20.82 -1.78 7.96
C THR A 169 -21.78 -0.76 7.35
N PRO A 170 -22.75 -0.23 8.13
CA PRO A 170 -23.51 0.95 7.71
C PRO A 170 -22.57 2.15 7.49
N LEU A 171 -22.93 3.06 6.57
CA LEU A 171 -22.12 4.23 6.20
C LEU A 171 -21.88 5.19 7.40
N HIS A 172 -22.76 5.18 8.41
CA HIS A 172 -22.66 5.96 9.64
C HIS A 172 -23.13 5.13 10.85
N PRO A 173 -22.29 4.25 11.42
CA PRO A 173 -22.66 3.52 12.61
C PRO A 173 -22.71 4.46 13.81
N GLU A 174 -23.75 4.34 14.62
CA GLU A 174 -23.88 5.09 15.88
C GLU A 174 -22.73 4.74 16.83
N LYS A 175 -22.17 5.76 17.50
CA LYS A 175 -21.03 5.59 18.40
C LYS A 175 -21.10 6.47 19.64
N LEU A 176 -20.49 5.99 20.71
CA LEU A 176 -20.11 6.74 21.89
C LEU A 176 -18.61 7.07 21.80
N THR A 177 -18.25 8.28 22.21
CA THR A 177 -16.85 8.62 22.52
C THR A 177 -16.73 8.73 24.02
N VAL A 178 -15.78 8.00 24.58
CA VAL A 178 -15.58 7.87 26.02
C VAL A 178 -14.18 8.36 26.35
N TRP A 179 -14.08 9.22 27.36
CA TRP A 179 -12.82 9.62 27.96
C TRP A 179 -12.68 9.02 29.35
N CYS A 180 -11.46 8.58 29.71
CA CYS A 180 -11.12 8.14 31.05
C CYS A 180 -9.71 8.61 31.42
N ALA A 181 -9.43 8.67 32.72
CA ALA A 181 -8.08 8.72 33.25
C ALA A 181 -7.84 7.57 34.24
N LEU A 182 -6.67 6.93 34.18
CA LEU A 182 -6.34 5.73 34.95
C LEU A 182 -4.98 5.90 35.63
N TRP A 183 -4.93 5.59 36.93
CA TRP A 183 -3.70 5.44 37.70
C TRP A 183 -3.78 4.20 38.60
N ALA A 184 -2.76 3.95 39.41
CA ALA A 184 -2.72 2.76 40.28
C ALA A 184 -3.88 2.71 41.30
N GLY A 185 -4.40 3.87 41.72
CA GLY A 185 -5.45 3.94 42.74
C GLY A 185 -6.87 3.90 42.20
N GLY A 186 -7.09 4.01 40.89
CA GLY A 186 -8.45 4.07 40.34
C GLY A 186 -8.55 4.55 38.90
N ILE A 187 -9.80 4.77 38.49
CA ILE A 187 -10.17 5.34 37.20
C ILE A 187 -11.09 6.54 37.47
N ILE A 188 -10.78 7.70 36.87
CA ILE A 188 -11.70 8.83 36.77
C ILE A 188 -12.39 8.73 35.41
N GLY A 189 -13.73 8.75 35.43
CA GLY A 189 -14.56 8.46 34.27
C GLY A 189 -15.45 7.24 34.50
N PRO A 190 -16.14 6.76 33.46
CA PRO A 190 -16.13 7.28 32.08
C PRO A 190 -16.84 8.63 31.92
N TYR A 191 -16.33 9.47 31.04
CA TYR A 191 -17.01 10.68 30.55
C TYR A 191 -17.49 10.48 29.12
N PHE A 192 -18.76 10.78 28.84
CA PHE A 192 -19.37 10.66 27.52
C PHE A 192 -19.51 12.02 26.87
N PHE A 193 -18.99 12.17 25.65
CA PHE A 193 -19.14 13.40 24.89
C PHE A 193 -20.56 13.51 24.33
N LYS A 194 -21.40 14.31 24.99
CA LYS A 194 -22.78 14.66 24.58
C LYS A 194 -22.96 16.18 24.45
N ASN A 195 -23.94 16.63 23.65
CA ASN A 195 -24.42 18.01 23.65
C ASN A 195 -25.54 18.21 24.70
N ASP A 196 -26.07 19.43 24.82
CA ASP A 196 -27.13 19.78 25.78
C ASP A 196 -28.45 19.00 25.56
N GLU A 197 -28.64 18.45 24.36
CA GLU A 197 -29.79 17.61 23.99
C GLU A 197 -29.52 16.11 24.21
N GLY A 198 -28.34 15.74 24.72
CA GLY A 198 -27.94 14.34 24.94
C GLY A 198 -27.37 13.61 23.72
N HIS A 199 -27.22 14.29 22.57
CA HIS A 199 -26.67 13.71 21.34
C HIS A 199 -25.14 13.59 21.38
N ASN A 200 -24.60 12.50 20.84
CA ASN A 200 -23.16 12.26 20.76
C ASN A 200 -22.45 13.23 19.83
N VAL A 201 -21.25 13.64 20.23
CA VAL A 201 -20.48 14.69 19.55
C VAL A 201 -19.01 14.33 19.40
N THR A 202 -18.38 14.86 18.34
CA THR A 202 -16.94 14.69 18.10
C THR A 202 -16.13 15.56 19.05
N VAL A 203 -15.02 15.01 19.55
CA VAL A 203 -14.05 15.73 20.37
C VAL A 203 -13.35 16.80 19.53
N ASN A 204 -13.38 18.04 19.99
CA ASN A 204 -12.56 19.13 19.47
C ASN A 204 -11.81 19.78 20.65
N GLY A 205 -10.93 20.75 20.36
CA GLY A 205 -10.13 21.40 21.41
C GLY A 205 -10.97 22.06 22.51
N ASP A 206 -12.08 22.71 22.15
CA ASP A 206 -12.93 23.41 23.11
C ASP A 206 -13.69 22.43 24.02
N ARG A 207 -14.25 21.37 23.44
CA ARG A 207 -14.92 20.31 24.17
C ARG A 207 -13.95 19.56 25.08
N TYR A 208 -12.73 19.28 24.60
CA TYR A 208 -11.69 18.69 25.44
C TYR A 208 -11.35 19.59 26.64
N ARG A 209 -11.18 20.89 26.45
CA ARG A 209 -10.97 21.79 27.60
C ARG A 209 -12.19 21.85 28.53
N ALA A 210 -13.40 21.76 27.99
CA ALA A 210 -14.61 21.69 28.80
C ALA A 210 -14.66 20.43 29.68
N ILE A 211 -14.24 19.26 29.18
CA ILE A 211 -14.15 18.06 30.04
C ILE A 211 -13.11 18.25 31.13
N LEU A 212 -11.96 18.85 30.79
CA LEU A 212 -10.89 19.08 31.77
C LEU A 212 -11.39 19.98 32.91
N THR A 213 -12.01 21.12 32.58
CA THR A 213 -12.46 22.11 33.56
C THR A 213 -13.71 21.67 34.33
N ASN A 214 -14.68 21.06 33.66
CA ASN A 214 -16.01 20.84 34.26
C ASN A 214 -16.18 19.44 34.86
N PHE A 215 -15.36 18.48 34.47
CA PHE A 215 -15.45 17.10 34.95
C PHE A 215 -14.14 16.65 35.60
N PHE A 216 -13.05 16.60 34.85
CA PHE A 216 -11.82 15.96 35.32
C PHE A 216 -11.18 16.67 36.51
N ILE A 217 -10.91 17.98 36.41
CA ILE A 217 -10.27 18.75 37.48
C ILE A 217 -11.11 18.76 38.77
N PRO A 218 -12.45 18.95 38.72
CA PRO A 218 -13.29 18.78 39.89
C PRO A 218 -13.18 17.39 40.54
N GLU A 219 -13.17 16.32 39.73
CA GLU A 219 -13.04 14.94 40.22
C GLU A 219 -11.69 14.68 40.90
N LEU A 220 -10.63 15.42 40.56
CA LEU A 220 -9.35 15.32 41.28
C LEU A 220 -9.51 15.61 42.78
N ASN A 221 -10.46 16.45 43.20
CA ASN A 221 -10.68 16.75 44.62
C ASN A 221 -11.29 15.58 45.39
N ASN A 222 -11.91 14.62 44.70
CA ASN A 222 -12.50 13.42 45.29
C ASN A 222 -11.45 12.33 45.52
N HIS A 223 -10.21 12.54 45.06
CA HIS A 223 -9.14 11.56 45.10
C HIS A 223 -7.86 12.18 45.68
N ASP A 224 -7.02 11.36 46.32
CA ASP A 224 -5.70 11.81 46.81
C ASP A 224 -4.68 11.83 45.67
N VAL A 225 -4.79 12.83 44.79
CA VAL A 225 -4.05 12.91 43.52
C VAL A 225 -3.12 14.11 43.41
N GLN A 226 -2.88 14.80 44.53
CA GLN A 226 -2.12 16.06 44.56
C GLN A 226 -0.66 15.92 44.11
N GLU A 227 -0.10 14.71 44.12
CA GLU A 227 1.25 14.40 43.66
C GLU A 227 1.31 13.67 42.30
N LEU A 228 0.16 13.48 41.63
CA LEU A 228 0.14 12.76 40.37
C LEU A 228 0.69 13.59 39.21
N TRP A 229 1.33 12.88 38.28
CA TRP A 229 1.72 13.35 36.97
C TRP A 229 0.61 13.09 35.98
N PHE A 230 0.17 14.11 35.26
CA PHE A 230 -0.82 13.95 34.20
C PHE A 230 -0.16 13.61 32.88
N GLN A 231 -0.64 12.54 32.23
CA GLN A 231 -0.19 12.13 30.91
C GLN A 231 -1.34 12.23 29.90
N GLN A 232 -1.05 12.85 28.76
CA GLN A 232 -1.90 12.85 27.57
C GLN A 232 -1.06 12.69 26.30
N ASP A 233 -1.72 12.26 25.22
CA ASP A 233 -1.04 11.95 23.96
C ASP A 233 -0.73 13.22 23.12
N GLY A 234 -0.30 13.01 21.87
CA GLY A 234 0.11 14.08 20.96
C GLY A 234 -1.00 14.68 20.10
N ALA A 235 -2.29 14.43 20.39
CA ALA A 235 -3.41 14.91 19.59
C ALA A 235 -3.49 16.44 19.54
N THR A 236 -4.09 16.98 18.47
CA THR A 236 -4.15 18.43 18.24
C THR A 236 -4.95 19.16 19.34
N SER A 237 -6.03 18.57 19.85
CA SER A 237 -6.79 19.09 20.99
C SER A 237 -5.94 19.17 22.27
N HIS A 238 -5.10 18.17 22.50
CA HIS A 238 -4.28 18.01 23.71
C HIS A 238 -3.10 18.98 23.71
N THR A 239 -2.55 19.23 22.52
CA THR A 239 -1.35 20.05 22.31
C THR A 239 -1.65 21.51 21.98
N ALA A 240 -2.92 21.88 21.84
CA ALA A 240 -3.33 23.26 21.67
C ALA A 240 -2.82 24.11 22.85
N ARG A 241 -2.37 25.33 22.57
CA ARG A 241 -1.72 26.19 23.58
C ARG A 241 -2.60 26.40 24.82
N ALA A 242 -3.87 26.71 24.60
CA ALA A 242 -4.85 26.88 25.67
C ALA A 242 -5.05 25.62 26.53
N THR A 243 -4.94 24.42 25.93
CA THR A 243 -5.05 23.15 26.66
C THR A 243 -3.80 22.91 27.51
N ILE A 244 -2.62 23.16 26.95
CA ILE A 244 -1.35 23.02 27.68
C ILE A 244 -1.28 24.02 28.85
N ASP A 245 -1.69 25.26 28.63
CA ASP A 245 -1.69 26.29 29.68
C ASP A 245 -2.66 25.90 30.81
N LEU A 246 -3.88 25.46 30.50
CA LEU A 246 -4.85 24.95 31.48
C LEU A 246 -4.29 23.79 32.34
N LEU A 247 -3.62 22.83 31.69
CA LEU A 247 -3.03 21.70 32.39
C LEU A 247 -1.82 22.09 33.22
N LYS A 248 -1.02 23.07 32.78
CA LYS A 248 0.09 23.63 33.57
C LYS A 248 -0.40 24.38 34.80
N ASP A 249 -1.50 25.10 34.70
CA ASP A 249 -2.11 25.77 35.86
C ASP A 249 -2.55 24.76 36.93
N THR A 250 -2.92 23.54 36.51
CA THR A 250 -3.38 22.47 37.42
C THR A 250 -2.23 21.57 37.94
N PHE A 251 -1.36 21.10 37.05
CA PHE A 251 -0.34 20.09 37.36
C PHE A 251 1.07 20.67 37.48
N GLY A 252 1.29 21.93 37.10
CA GLY A 252 2.60 22.58 37.06
C GLY A 252 3.57 21.83 36.14
N ASP A 253 4.73 21.49 36.68
CA ASP A 253 5.78 20.74 35.98
C ASP A 253 5.47 19.24 35.85
N ARG A 254 4.41 18.74 36.50
CA ARG A 254 4.01 17.32 36.49
C ARG A 254 3.15 16.96 35.28
N LEU A 255 3.53 17.44 34.10
CA LEU A 255 2.81 17.25 32.84
C LEU A 255 3.67 16.50 31.83
N ILE A 256 3.19 15.31 31.45
CA ILE A 256 3.74 14.46 30.39
C ILE A 256 2.86 14.61 29.15
N SER A 257 3.27 15.48 28.24
CA SER A 257 2.51 15.79 27.03
C SER A 257 3.46 16.19 25.92
N ARG A 258 3.02 16.12 24.67
CA ARG A 258 3.76 16.78 23.59
C ARG A 258 3.76 18.30 23.87
N PHE A 259 4.95 18.91 23.94
CA PHE A 259 5.20 20.29 24.39
C PHE A 259 5.04 20.56 25.90
N GLY A 260 4.90 19.51 26.72
CA GLY A 260 5.09 19.58 28.16
C GLY A 260 6.56 19.70 28.55
N LEU A 261 6.85 19.79 29.86
CA LEU A 261 8.21 19.69 30.37
C LEU A 261 8.82 18.34 30.00
N VAL A 262 8.03 17.29 30.16
CA VAL A 262 8.35 15.92 29.73
C VAL A 262 7.58 15.63 28.46
N ASN A 263 8.31 15.42 27.36
CA ASN A 263 7.70 15.13 26.07
C ASN A 263 7.20 13.69 26.00
N TRP A 264 5.90 13.51 25.78
CA TRP A 264 5.33 12.21 25.44
C TRP A 264 5.76 11.78 24.02
N PRO A 265 6.33 10.57 23.84
CA PRO A 265 6.80 10.12 22.55
C PRO A 265 5.62 9.80 21.60
N PRO A 266 5.68 10.23 20.32
CA PRO A 266 4.62 9.93 19.36
C PRO A 266 4.49 8.42 19.12
N ARG A 267 3.26 7.97 18.81
CA ARG A 267 2.93 6.55 18.52
C ARG A 267 3.34 5.61 19.66
N SER A 268 2.97 5.93 20.90
CA SER A 268 3.35 5.13 22.08
C SER A 268 2.16 4.52 22.80
N CYS A 269 1.17 4.03 22.05
CA CYS A 269 0.01 3.31 22.59
C CYS A 269 0.38 2.08 23.43
N ASP A 270 1.55 1.50 23.20
CA ASP A 270 2.11 0.41 24.01
C ASP A 270 2.64 0.87 25.38
N LEU A 271 2.67 2.17 25.65
CA LEU A 271 2.98 2.81 26.93
C LEU A 271 1.75 3.43 27.62
N THR A 272 0.63 3.66 26.92
CA THR A 272 -0.60 4.18 27.52
C THR A 272 -1.41 3.04 28.11
N THR A 273 -1.66 3.07 29.43
CA THR A 273 -2.44 2.03 30.14
C THR A 273 -3.86 1.87 29.59
N LEU A 274 -4.45 2.95 29.09
CA LEU A 274 -5.78 2.90 28.48
C LEU A 274 -5.79 2.11 27.17
N ASP A 275 -4.80 2.37 26.30
CA ASP A 275 -4.67 1.71 24.99
C ASP A 275 -4.36 0.21 25.11
N TYR A 276 -3.34 -0.16 25.88
CA TYR A 276 -2.89 -1.55 25.91
C TYR A 276 -3.73 -2.44 26.83
N PHE A 277 -4.57 -1.85 27.70
CA PHE A 277 -5.39 -2.59 28.65
C PHE A 277 -6.85 -2.13 28.65
N LEU A 278 -7.16 -0.91 29.14
CA LEU A 278 -8.53 -0.52 29.51
C LEU A 278 -9.51 -0.71 28.36
N TRP A 279 -9.22 -0.16 27.18
CA TRP A 279 -10.15 -0.18 26.06
C TRP A 279 -10.37 -1.58 25.49
N GLY A 280 -9.33 -2.40 25.45
CA GLY A 280 -9.44 -3.80 25.04
C GLY A 280 -10.29 -4.61 26.03
N TYR A 281 -10.00 -4.44 27.33
CA TYR A 281 -10.72 -5.12 28.41
C TYR A 281 -12.20 -4.72 28.44
N VAL A 282 -12.49 -3.41 28.47
CA VAL A 282 -13.87 -2.89 28.52
C VAL A 282 -14.66 -3.35 27.30
N LYS A 283 -14.10 -3.25 26.08
CA LYS A 283 -14.81 -3.73 24.86
C LYS A 283 -15.11 -5.22 24.90
N SER A 284 -14.20 -6.04 25.45
CA SER A 284 -14.43 -7.48 25.54
C SER A 284 -15.64 -7.86 26.39
N LEU A 285 -15.95 -7.05 27.41
CA LEU A 285 -17.06 -7.29 28.33
C LEU A 285 -18.34 -6.57 27.86
N VAL A 286 -18.23 -5.32 27.44
CA VAL A 286 -19.38 -4.50 27.01
C VAL A 286 -20.10 -5.13 25.82
N TYR A 287 -19.38 -5.71 24.86
CA TYR A 287 -20.00 -6.33 23.68
C TYR A 287 -20.44 -7.79 23.91
N ALA A 288 -20.07 -8.41 25.04
CA ALA A 288 -20.58 -9.74 25.38
C ALA A 288 -22.11 -9.71 25.55
N ASP A 289 -22.64 -8.60 26.09
CA ASP A 289 -24.06 -8.37 26.34
C ASP A 289 -24.84 -7.92 25.08
N LYS A 290 -24.17 -7.75 23.94
CA LYS A 290 -24.75 -7.35 22.64
C LYS A 290 -25.72 -6.16 22.75
N PRO A 291 -25.26 -4.97 23.17
CA PRO A 291 -26.12 -3.81 23.35
C PRO A 291 -26.84 -3.45 22.04
N GLN A 292 -28.13 -3.12 22.15
CA GLN A 292 -29.00 -2.77 21.01
C GLN A 292 -29.30 -1.27 20.92
N THR A 293 -28.97 -0.51 21.96
CA THR A 293 -29.14 0.95 22.02
C THR A 293 -27.88 1.61 22.57
N LEU A 294 -27.70 2.90 22.29
CA LEU A 294 -26.59 3.69 22.84
C LEU A 294 -26.66 3.80 24.36
N ASP A 295 -27.86 3.94 24.95
CA ASP A 295 -28.04 3.99 26.40
C ASP A 295 -27.59 2.68 27.07
N HIS A 296 -27.98 1.53 26.51
CA HIS A 296 -27.53 0.24 27.04
C HIS A 296 -26.02 0.04 26.86
N LEU A 297 -25.45 0.54 25.76
CA LEU A 297 -24.00 0.53 25.56
C LEU A 297 -23.28 1.40 26.62
N GLU A 298 -23.83 2.57 26.93
CA GLU A 298 -23.32 3.49 27.97
C GLU A 298 -23.40 2.87 29.37
N ASP A 299 -24.55 2.31 29.74
CA ASP A 299 -24.75 1.61 31.02
C ASP A 299 -23.75 0.46 31.19
N ASN A 300 -23.52 -0.32 30.14
CA ASN A 300 -22.55 -1.41 30.16
C ASN A 300 -21.11 -0.90 30.33
N ILE A 301 -20.74 0.20 29.67
CA ILE A 301 -19.41 0.80 29.82
C ILE A 301 -19.22 1.30 31.24
N HIS A 302 -20.20 2.02 31.80
CA HIS A 302 -20.19 2.47 33.19
C HIS A 302 -20.01 1.30 34.16
N ARG A 303 -20.86 0.28 34.05
CA ARG A 303 -20.82 -0.91 34.91
C ARG A 303 -19.45 -1.59 34.86
N VAL A 304 -18.95 -1.86 33.66
CA VAL A 304 -17.67 -2.57 33.48
C VAL A 304 -16.51 -1.78 34.06
N ILE A 305 -16.48 -0.45 33.90
CA ILE A 305 -15.40 0.39 34.45
C ILE A 305 -15.45 0.42 35.98
N VAL A 306 -16.64 0.57 36.57
CA VAL A 306 -16.82 0.57 38.04
C VAL A 306 -16.43 -0.78 38.66
N ASP A 307 -16.66 -1.89 37.95
CA ASP A 307 -16.29 -3.23 38.39
C ASP A 307 -14.77 -3.52 38.33
N ILE A 308 -13.95 -2.63 37.76
CA ILE A 308 -12.49 -2.81 37.71
C ILE A 308 -11.90 -2.62 39.11
N ARG A 309 -11.38 -3.72 39.65
CA ARG A 309 -10.80 -3.76 41.00
C ARG A 309 -9.42 -3.06 41.05
N PRO A 310 -9.10 -2.33 42.14
CA PRO A 310 -7.79 -1.69 42.30
C PRO A 310 -6.59 -2.62 42.16
N GLN A 311 -6.69 -3.88 42.62
CA GLN A 311 -5.59 -4.86 42.49
C GLN A 311 -5.27 -5.21 41.03
N MET A 312 -6.25 -5.07 40.13
CA MET A 312 -6.01 -5.22 38.69
C MET A 312 -5.22 -4.03 38.16
N LEU A 313 -5.56 -2.81 38.58
CA LEU A 313 -4.87 -1.58 38.18
C LEU A 313 -3.40 -1.58 38.64
N GLU A 314 -3.13 -2.01 39.87
CA GLU A 314 -1.76 -2.15 40.39
C GLU A 314 -0.91 -3.04 39.48
N LYS A 315 -1.39 -4.22 39.11
CA LYS A 315 -0.67 -5.14 38.21
C LYS A 315 -0.44 -4.56 36.81
N ILE A 316 -1.41 -3.81 36.29
CA ILE A 316 -1.29 -3.15 34.99
C ILE A 316 -0.23 -2.05 35.04
N ILE A 317 -0.20 -1.28 36.12
CA ILE A 317 0.82 -0.24 36.34
C ILE A 317 2.20 -0.85 36.59
N GLU A 318 2.32 -1.98 37.28
CA GLU A 318 3.57 -2.73 37.39
C GLU A 318 4.07 -3.20 36.02
N ASN A 319 3.18 -3.69 35.15
CA ASN A 319 3.51 -4.10 33.78
C ASN A 319 4.09 -2.93 32.95
N TRP A 320 3.72 -1.68 33.26
CA TRP A 320 4.30 -0.51 32.61
C TRP A 320 5.83 -0.45 32.75
N THR A 321 6.38 -0.86 33.91
CA THR A 321 7.85 -0.88 34.11
C THR A 321 8.53 -1.93 33.22
N SER A 322 7.94 -3.13 33.10
CA SER A 322 8.40 -4.16 32.16
C SER A 322 8.34 -3.67 30.71
N ARG A 323 7.35 -2.84 30.38
CA ARG A 323 7.25 -2.24 29.04
C ARG A 323 8.37 -1.25 28.76
N LEU A 324 8.73 -0.42 29.74
CA LEU A 324 9.90 0.46 29.64
C LEU A 324 11.19 -0.33 29.39
N ASP A 325 11.41 -1.43 30.12
CA ASP A 325 12.60 -2.27 29.97
C ASP A 325 12.73 -2.89 28.59
N ASN A 326 11.63 -3.39 28.05
CA ASN A 326 11.57 -3.93 26.69
C ASN A 326 11.86 -2.85 25.64
N ILE A 327 11.33 -1.63 25.80
CA ILE A 327 11.61 -0.53 24.85
C ILE A 327 13.07 -0.08 24.94
N ARG A 328 13.66 -0.09 26.15
CA ARG A 328 15.10 0.14 26.32
C ARG A 328 15.91 -0.93 25.58
N ALA A 329 15.58 -2.21 25.79
CA ALA A 329 16.26 -3.33 25.15
C ALA A 329 16.10 -3.34 23.63
N SER A 330 14.90 -3.03 23.13
CA SER A 330 14.58 -2.90 21.70
C SER A 330 15.10 -1.62 21.08
N ARG A 331 15.82 -0.78 21.84
CA ARG A 331 16.40 0.44 21.30
C ARG A 331 15.32 1.36 20.74
N GLY A 332 14.22 1.53 21.48
CA GLY A 332 13.13 2.45 21.15
C GLY A 332 12.08 1.87 20.20
N SER A 333 12.40 0.77 19.51
CA SER A 333 11.48 0.14 18.58
C SER A 333 10.27 -0.45 19.29
N HIS A 334 9.16 -0.57 18.56
CA HIS A 334 7.96 -1.21 19.05
C HIS A 334 8.21 -2.68 19.45
N MET A 335 7.50 -3.14 20.47
CA MET A 335 7.55 -4.54 20.90
C MET A 335 7.04 -5.47 19.79
N PRO A 336 7.80 -6.51 19.41
CA PRO A 336 7.35 -7.52 18.45
C PRO A 336 6.28 -8.47 19.03
N GLU A 337 6.24 -8.66 20.35
CA GLU A 337 5.40 -9.66 21.03
C GLU A 337 4.93 -9.12 22.39
N ILE A 338 3.62 -9.11 22.67
CA ILE A 338 3.07 -8.84 24.01
C ILE A 338 2.29 -10.09 24.44
N ILE A 339 2.90 -10.89 25.32
CA ILE A 339 2.24 -12.02 26.00
C ILE A 339 1.68 -11.49 27.32
N PHE A 340 0.36 -11.39 27.43
CA PHE A 340 -0.30 -11.28 28.72
C PHE A 340 -0.28 -12.67 29.37
N LYS A 341 0.62 -12.91 30.33
CA LYS A 341 0.39 -13.97 31.30
C LYS A 341 -0.63 -13.44 32.29
N MET A 342 -1.89 -13.85 32.12
CA MET A 342 -2.93 -13.70 33.13
C MET A 342 -2.61 -14.52 34.37
#